data_AF-A0A8H3WVF5-F1
#
_entry.id   AF-A0A8H3WVF5-F1
#
_cell.length_a   1.000
_cell.length_b   1.000
_cell.length_c   1.000
_cell.angle_alpha   90.00
_cell.angle_beta   90.00
_cell.angle_gamma   90.00
#
_symmetry.space_group_name_H-M   'P 1'
#
loop_
_entity.id
_entity.type
_entity.pdbx_description
1 polymer ?
#
loop_
_entity_poly.entity_id
_entity_poly.type
_entity_poly.pdbx_seq_one_letter_code
_entity_poly.pdbx_strand_id
1 'polypeptide(L)'
;MDLNSEFDRETYNHLWKLAKTQQNETGIMTIDEFEYWERFPQNFSDPWFKTLCHEYRHLRKEELPNGVEFGITYKSVSINPQTYLKYLLNIFTLMGGTTQRAELSHLNECIKNETDIVINCSGVHSRTLKEKTDNKSVLTYVIPHDEEEVILGGTYEENNYSTDVDYDAAARIIQRCLAICPDLLPKDQAQLTIKGYGVGLRPCRKGGVRVDAEWITSEKISKKILIGHNYGHGGAGFESSYGAANHLIKVMKGMLNDL
;
A
#
# COMPACT_ATOMS: atom_id res chain seq x y z
N MET A 1 -18.17 -9.00 5.27
CA MET A 1 -16.96 -8.26 4.90
C MET A 1 -16.00 -9.28 4.33
N ASP A 2 -15.39 -9.05 3.17
CA ASP A 2 -14.40 -9.98 2.64
C ASP A 2 -13.08 -9.89 3.43
N LEU A 3 -12.19 -10.86 3.22
CA LEU A 3 -10.93 -10.98 3.96
C LEU A 3 -10.03 -9.75 3.79
N ASN A 4 -10.02 -9.12 2.62
CA ASN A 4 -9.20 -7.93 2.37
C ASN A 4 -9.73 -6.74 3.18
N SER A 5 -11.05 -6.52 3.15
CA SER A 5 -11.71 -5.47 3.92
C SER A 5 -11.50 -5.66 5.43
N GLU A 6 -11.34 -6.90 5.92
CA GLU A 6 -10.95 -7.17 7.31
C GLU A 6 -9.50 -6.78 7.60
N PHE A 7 -8.57 -7.02 6.66
CA PHE A 7 -7.18 -6.56 6.78
C PHE A 7 -7.11 -5.03 6.82
N ASP A 8 -7.84 -4.36 5.94
CA ASP A 8 -7.88 -2.91 5.85
C ASP A 8 -8.47 -2.32 7.13
N ARG A 9 -9.54 -2.93 7.68
CA ARG A 9 -10.13 -2.52 8.96
C ARG A 9 -9.16 -2.65 10.13
N GLU A 10 -8.48 -3.79 10.28
CA GLU A 10 -7.49 -3.98 11.36
C GLU A 10 -6.33 -2.98 11.21
N THR A 11 -5.88 -2.75 9.98
CA THR A 11 -4.77 -1.86 9.68
C THR A 11 -5.11 -0.39 9.89
N TYR A 12 -6.28 0.08 9.43
CA TYR A 12 -6.76 1.44 9.67
C TYR A 12 -6.75 1.76 11.16
N ASN A 13 -7.33 0.88 12.00
CA ASN A 13 -7.37 1.07 13.44
C ASN A 13 -5.95 1.17 14.05
N HIS A 14 -5.02 0.34 13.57
CA HIS A 14 -3.64 0.36 14.02
C HIS A 14 -2.93 1.68 13.62
N LEU A 15 -2.99 2.04 12.34
CA LEU A 15 -2.33 3.23 11.81
C LEU A 15 -2.95 4.51 12.37
N TRP A 16 -4.27 4.57 12.56
CA TRP A 16 -4.95 5.68 13.21
C TRP A 16 -4.45 5.89 14.64
N LYS A 17 -4.29 4.81 15.40
CA LYS A 17 -3.69 4.88 16.75
C LYS A 17 -2.27 5.42 16.70
N LEU A 18 -1.43 4.95 15.78
CA LEU A 18 -0.07 5.47 15.60
C LEU A 18 -0.08 6.96 15.25
N ALA A 19 -0.95 7.39 14.34
CA ALA A 19 -1.09 8.80 13.97
C ALA A 19 -1.47 9.68 15.17
N LYS A 20 -2.30 9.18 16.10
CA LYS A 20 -2.71 9.94 17.29
C LYS A 20 -1.71 9.91 18.44
N THR A 21 -0.82 8.93 18.48
CA THR A 21 0.03 8.69 19.67
C THR A 21 1.52 8.77 19.40
N GLN A 22 1.96 8.63 18.16
CA GLN A 22 3.36 8.46 17.77
C GLN A 22 3.66 9.06 16.38
N GLN A 23 3.00 10.17 16.01
CA GLN A 23 3.15 10.78 14.68
C GLN A 23 4.61 11.13 14.36
N ASN A 24 5.35 11.69 15.32
CA ASN A 24 6.74 12.12 15.10
C ASN A 24 7.69 10.94 14.90
N GLU A 25 7.45 9.82 15.58
CA GLU A 25 8.28 8.62 15.46
C GLU A 25 7.95 7.80 14.22
N THR A 26 6.68 7.78 13.82
CA THR A 26 6.18 6.90 12.75
C THR A 26 6.09 7.61 11.39
N GLY A 27 6.00 8.94 11.37
CA GLY A 27 5.71 9.70 10.16
C GLY A 27 4.29 9.47 9.61
N ILE A 28 3.37 8.99 10.46
CA ILE A 28 1.96 8.79 10.11
C ILE A 28 1.17 9.96 10.66
N MET A 29 0.44 10.67 9.80
CA MET A 29 -0.39 11.81 10.17
C MET A 29 -1.84 11.60 9.76
N THR A 30 -2.78 12.22 10.47
CA THR A 30 -4.18 12.22 10.06
C THR A 30 -4.45 13.29 9.01
N ILE A 31 -5.16 12.93 7.96
CA ILE A 31 -5.53 13.81 6.84
C ILE A 31 -7.03 13.80 6.60
N ASP A 32 -7.54 14.85 5.96
CA ASP A 32 -8.85 14.81 5.32
C ASP A 32 -8.69 14.21 3.93
N GLU A 33 -9.33 13.07 3.71
CA GLU A 33 -9.36 12.38 2.42
C GLU A 33 -10.54 12.90 1.60
N PHE A 34 -10.33 13.03 0.29
CA PHE A 34 -11.36 13.42 -0.66
C PHE A 34 -11.33 12.47 -1.85
N GLU A 35 -12.45 11.79 -2.10
CA GLU A 35 -12.63 10.98 -3.30
C GLU A 35 -13.66 11.65 -4.22
N TYR A 36 -13.32 11.74 -5.51
CA TYR A 36 -14.11 12.45 -6.51
C TYR A 36 -14.47 11.54 -7.68
N TRP A 37 -15.70 11.72 -8.19
CA TRP A 37 -16.18 11.08 -9.41
C TRP A 37 -16.66 12.16 -10.39
N GLU A 38 -16.14 12.10 -11.62
CA GLU A 38 -16.57 12.97 -12.72
C GLU A 38 -18.07 12.84 -13.02
N ARG A 39 -18.65 11.66 -12.75
CA ARG A 39 -20.07 11.39 -12.93
C ARG A 39 -20.67 10.71 -11.72
N PHE A 40 -21.94 11.00 -11.44
CA PHE A 40 -22.65 10.29 -10.39
C PHE A 40 -22.72 8.78 -10.71
N PRO A 41 -22.28 7.89 -9.80
CA PRO A 41 -22.33 6.46 -10.03
C PRO A 41 -23.76 5.93 -10.11
N GLN A 42 -24.11 5.21 -11.18
CA GLN A 42 -25.48 4.74 -11.45
C GLN A 42 -26.06 3.87 -10.32
N ASN A 43 -25.22 3.13 -9.59
CA ASN A 43 -25.61 2.25 -8.48
C ASN A 43 -24.77 2.57 -7.24
N PHE A 44 -24.80 3.83 -6.79
CA PHE A 44 -24.05 4.20 -5.59
C PHE A 44 -24.63 3.52 -4.35
N SER A 45 -23.77 2.79 -3.64
CA SER A 45 -23.96 2.41 -2.25
C SER A 45 -22.83 3.02 -1.44
N ASP A 46 -23.13 3.48 -0.23
CA ASP A 46 -22.07 3.92 0.67
C ASP A 46 -21.00 2.83 0.83
N PRO A 47 -19.72 3.21 0.85
CA PRO A 47 -18.62 2.26 0.96
C PRO A 47 -18.64 1.57 2.33
N TRP A 48 -18.11 0.35 2.38
CA TRP A 48 -18.07 -0.45 3.61
C TRP A 48 -17.35 0.27 4.76
N PHE A 49 -16.39 1.13 4.45
CA PHE A 49 -15.60 1.88 5.42
C PHE A 49 -16.29 3.15 5.94
N LYS A 50 -17.50 3.50 5.47
CA LYS A 50 -18.25 4.69 5.92
C LYS A 50 -18.36 4.79 7.45
N THR A 51 -18.56 3.66 8.13
CA THR A 51 -18.70 3.61 9.60
C THR A 51 -17.38 3.40 10.32
N LEU A 52 -16.32 3.05 9.59
CA LEU A 52 -14.97 2.89 10.12
C LEU A 52 -14.24 4.24 10.16
N CYS A 53 -14.31 4.99 9.06
CA CYS A 53 -13.60 6.26 8.93
C CYS A 53 -14.33 7.39 9.66
N HIS A 54 -13.55 8.23 10.34
CA HIS A 54 -14.11 9.37 11.07
C HIS A 54 -14.65 10.45 10.13
N GLU A 55 -15.74 11.11 10.53
CA GLU A 55 -16.30 12.27 9.83
C GLU A 55 -16.70 12.02 8.37
N TYR A 56 -17.04 10.78 8.02
CA TYR A 56 -17.55 10.45 6.69
C TYR A 56 -18.80 11.26 6.34
N ARG A 57 -18.76 11.91 5.18
CA ARG A 57 -19.91 12.59 4.58
C ARG A 57 -19.76 12.72 3.08
N HIS A 58 -20.89 12.98 2.40
CA HIS A 58 -20.86 13.43 1.01
C HIS A 58 -20.48 14.92 0.97
N LEU A 59 -19.77 15.31 -0.08
CA LEU A 59 -19.44 16.71 -0.33
C LEU A 59 -20.66 17.45 -0.86
N ARG A 60 -20.80 18.72 -0.45
CA ARG A 60 -21.79 19.63 -1.01
C ARG A 60 -21.34 20.08 -2.40
N LYS A 61 -22.29 20.51 -3.22
CA LYS A 61 -22.01 20.95 -4.59
C LYS A 61 -20.95 22.06 -4.67
N GLU A 62 -20.92 22.94 -3.68
CA GLU A 62 -19.99 24.07 -3.62
C GLU A 62 -18.56 23.66 -3.18
N GLU A 63 -18.41 22.45 -2.64
CA GLU A 63 -17.13 21.86 -2.24
C GLU A 63 -16.49 21.04 -3.38
N LEU A 64 -17.23 20.78 -4.46
CA LEU A 64 -16.76 19.95 -5.57
C LEU A 64 -15.86 20.75 -6.52
N PRO A 65 -14.72 20.19 -6.96
CA PRO A 65 -13.93 20.75 -8.05
C PRO A 65 -14.72 20.86 -9.35
N ASN A 66 -14.28 21.74 -10.26
CA ASN A 66 -14.89 21.88 -11.58
C ASN A 66 -14.85 20.56 -12.35
N GLY A 67 -16.01 20.13 -12.88
CA GLY A 67 -16.14 18.89 -13.65
C GLY A 67 -16.36 17.63 -12.80
N VAL A 68 -16.48 17.78 -11.47
CA VAL A 68 -16.83 16.68 -10.56
C VAL A 68 -18.32 16.74 -10.22
N GLU A 69 -19.04 15.64 -10.41
CA GLU A 69 -20.48 15.54 -10.11
C GLU A 69 -20.76 14.99 -8.70
N PHE A 70 -19.84 14.19 -8.15
CA PHE A 70 -20.02 13.54 -6.86
C PHE A 70 -18.68 13.40 -6.13
N GLY A 71 -18.71 13.51 -4.80
CA GLY A 71 -17.54 13.26 -3.98
C GLY A 71 -17.87 13.00 -2.53
N ILE A 72 -16.93 12.36 -1.84
CA ILE A 72 -17.03 12.04 -0.41
C ILE A 72 -15.79 12.56 0.30
N THR A 73 -15.92 12.80 1.59
CA THR A 73 -14.79 13.13 2.46
C THR A 73 -14.91 12.44 3.80
N TYR A 74 -13.77 12.10 4.38
CA TYR A 74 -13.62 11.45 5.67
C TYR A 74 -12.18 11.64 6.16
N LYS A 75 -11.92 11.38 7.44
CA LYS A 75 -10.53 11.38 7.94
C LYS A 75 -9.84 10.04 7.72
N SER A 76 -8.65 10.12 7.16
CA SER A 76 -7.76 8.99 6.92
C SER A 76 -6.37 9.26 7.53
N VAL A 77 -5.40 8.43 7.15
CA VAL A 77 -3.99 8.61 7.50
C VAL A 77 -3.14 8.72 6.23
N SER A 78 -2.15 9.60 6.25
CA SER A 78 -1.04 9.59 5.30
C SER A 78 0.20 9.03 5.99
N ILE A 79 1.04 8.32 5.24
CA ILE A 79 2.23 7.66 5.75
C ILE A 79 3.43 8.18 4.96
N ASN A 80 4.44 8.70 5.65
CA ASN A 80 5.77 8.85 5.09
C ASN A 80 6.47 7.47 5.10
N PRO A 81 6.65 6.78 3.96
CA PRO A 81 7.16 5.42 3.96
C PRO A 81 8.62 5.33 4.43
N GLN A 82 9.43 6.38 4.19
CA GLN A 82 10.84 6.35 4.61
C GLN A 82 10.96 6.37 6.13
N THR A 83 10.16 7.20 6.79
CA THR A 83 10.12 7.28 8.26
C THR A 83 9.51 6.02 8.85
N TYR A 84 8.37 5.59 8.33
CA TYR A 84 7.65 4.44 8.90
C TYR A 84 8.43 3.12 8.74
N LEU A 85 9.09 2.89 7.60
CA LEU A 85 9.90 1.67 7.42
C LEU A 85 11.13 1.66 8.34
N LYS A 86 11.75 2.81 8.60
CA LYS A 86 12.84 2.93 9.59
C LYS A 86 12.34 2.65 11.01
N TYR A 87 11.17 3.19 11.36
CA TYR A 87 10.51 2.91 12.65
C TYR A 87 10.27 1.41 12.86
N LEU A 88 9.70 0.73 11.86
CA LEU A 88 9.45 -0.73 11.91
C LEU A 88 10.75 -1.53 12.03
N LEU A 89 11.79 -1.16 11.27
CA LEU A 89 13.10 -1.79 11.36
C LEU A 89 13.72 -1.60 12.75
N ASN A 90 13.61 -0.40 13.33
CA ASN A 90 14.13 -0.12 14.67
C ASN A 90 13.43 -0.97 15.73
N ILE A 91 12.10 -1.12 15.66
CA ILE A 91 11.36 -2.04 16.56
C ILE A 91 11.88 -3.46 16.40
N PHE A 92 11.99 -3.94 15.16
CA PHE A 92 12.47 -5.29 14.88
C PHE A 92 13.87 -5.55 15.48
N THR A 93 14.80 -4.60 15.32
CA THR A 93 16.15 -4.72 15.89
C THR A 93 16.16 -4.61 17.41
N LEU A 94 15.36 -3.72 18.01
CA LEU A 94 15.23 -3.61 19.48
C LEU A 94 14.64 -4.89 20.10
N MET A 95 13.80 -5.61 19.36
CA MET A 95 13.28 -6.92 19.76
C MET A 95 14.28 -8.07 19.54
N GLY A 96 15.53 -7.78 19.15
CA GLY A 96 16.60 -8.76 18.93
C GLY A 96 16.69 -9.31 17.51
N GLY A 97 15.90 -8.77 16.58
CA GLY A 97 15.98 -9.11 15.16
C GLY A 97 17.30 -8.65 14.53
N THR A 98 17.79 -9.41 13.56
CA THR A 98 19.01 -9.08 12.80
C THR A 98 18.70 -8.93 11.31
N THR A 99 19.46 -8.07 10.62
CA THR A 99 19.31 -7.86 9.19
C THR A 99 20.51 -8.36 8.42
N GLN A 100 20.27 -9.01 7.30
CA GLN A 100 21.30 -9.39 6.33
C GLN A 100 20.87 -8.94 4.94
N ARG A 101 21.76 -8.25 4.22
CA ARG A 101 21.57 -7.98 2.80
C ARG A 101 21.92 -9.26 2.02
N ALA A 102 20.97 -9.76 1.24
CA ALA A 102 21.14 -10.94 0.41
C ALA A 102 20.28 -10.82 -0.86
N GLU A 103 20.72 -11.49 -1.92
CA GLU A 103 19.93 -11.75 -3.11
C GLU A 103 19.73 -13.26 -3.18
N LEU A 104 18.48 -13.68 -3.38
CA LEU A 104 18.09 -15.09 -3.37
C LEU A 104 17.38 -15.39 -4.68
N SER A 105 17.82 -16.42 -5.39
CA SER A 105 17.11 -16.87 -6.60
C SER A 105 15.95 -17.81 -6.26
N HIS A 106 16.02 -18.47 -5.09
CA HIS A 106 14.98 -19.37 -4.59
C HIS A 106 14.83 -19.30 -3.06
N LEU A 107 13.61 -19.53 -2.54
CA LEU A 107 13.34 -19.51 -1.09
C LEU A 107 14.23 -20.51 -0.31
N ASN A 108 14.58 -21.64 -0.91
CA ASN A 108 15.46 -22.64 -0.29
C ASN A 108 16.85 -22.10 0.09
N GLU A 109 17.31 -21.01 -0.51
CA GLU A 109 18.61 -20.42 -0.19
C GLU A 109 18.64 -19.77 1.21
N CYS A 110 17.50 -19.31 1.72
CA CYS A 110 17.41 -18.77 3.08
C CYS A 110 17.24 -19.86 4.16
N ILE A 111 17.00 -21.12 3.77
CA ILE A 111 16.84 -22.24 4.71
C ILE A 111 18.21 -22.75 5.15
N LYS A 112 18.47 -22.65 6.45
CA LYS A 112 19.65 -23.14 7.17
C LYS A 112 19.24 -24.20 8.19
N ASN A 113 20.21 -24.90 8.80
CA ASN A 113 19.95 -26.01 9.74
C ASN A 113 19.07 -25.57 10.94
N GLU A 114 19.29 -24.34 11.41
CA GLU A 114 18.58 -23.69 12.50
C GLU A 114 17.23 -23.09 12.08
N THR A 115 16.87 -23.12 10.80
CA THR A 115 15.59 -22.58 10.33
C THR A 115 14.45 -23.52 10.73
N ASP A 116 13.41 -22.96 11.35
CA ASP A 116 12.14 -23.64 11.62
C ASP A 116 11.01 -23.07 10.75
N ILE A 117 11.07 -21.77 10.49
CA ILE A 117 10.03 -20.99 9.86
C ILE A 117 10.64 -20.06 8.83
N VAL A 118 9.98 -19.92 7.67
CA VAL A 118 10.28 -18.91 6.67
C VAL A 118 9.02 -18.09 6.41
N ILE A 119 9.15 -16.75 6.37
CA ILE A 119 8.06 -15.87 5.97
C ILE A 119 8.41 -15.25 4.61
N ASN A 120 7.67 -15.62 3.57
CA ASN A 120 7.83 -15.10 2.22
C ASN A 120 7.04 -13.79 2.03
N CYS A 121 7.74 -12.66 2.13
CA CYS A 121 7.24 -11.31 1.85
C CYS A 121 7.90 -10.67 0.62
N SER A 122 8.32 -11.45 -0.39
CA SER A 122 9.14 -10.98 -1.52
C SER A 122 8.39 -10.18 -2.60
N GLY A 123 7.09 -9.93 -2.42
CA GLY A 123 6.30 -9.00 -3.22
C GLY A 123 6.25 -9.36 -4.71
N VAL A 124 6.69 -8.44 -5.57
CA VAL A 124 6.60 -8.59 -7.04
C VAL A 124 7.44 -9.76 -7.56
N HIS A 125 8.44 -10.20 -6.79
CA HIS A 125 9.34 -11.28 -7.17
C HIS A 125 8.81 -12.68 -6.82
N SER A 126 7.67 -12.81 -6.11
CA SER A 126 7.05 -14.10 -5.75
C SER A 126 6.22 -14.76 -6.87
N ARG A 127 6.54 -14.49 -8.15
CA ARG A 127 5.56 -14.55 -9.25
C ARG A 127 5.27 -15.92 -9.88
N THR A 128 3.99 -16.10 -10.21
CA THR A 128 3.49 -16.87 -11.37
C THR A 128 2.96 -15.87 -12.42
N LEU A 129 3.41 -15.96 -13.67
CA LEU A 129 3.19 -14.98 -14.74
C LEU A 129 2.07 -15.40 -15.71
N LYS A 130 1.28 -14.44 -16.25
CA LYS A 130 0.72 -14.52 -17.62
C LYS A 130 0.27 -13.16 -18.17
N GLU A 131 0.71 -12.93 -19.41
CA GLU A 131 0.28 -12.09 -20.56
C GLU A 131 -0.29 -10.67 -20.39
N LYS A 132 0.16 -9.83 -21.32
CA LYS A 132 -0.08 -8.41 -21.50
C LYS A 132 -1.55 -8.11 -21.79
N THR A 133 -2.17 -7.32 -20.91
CA THR A 133 -3.43 -6.62 -21.13
C THR A 133 -3.12 -5.12 -21.23
N ASP A 134 -3.31 -4.54 -22.42
CA ASP A 134 -3.14 -3.09 -22.65
C ASP A 134 -4.35 -2.31 -22.11
N ASN A 135 -4.57 -2.35 -20.79
CA ASN A 135 -5.58 -1.53 -20.13
C ASN A 135 -4.87 -0.45 -19.30
N LYS A 136 -4.71 0.74 -19.90
CA LYS A 136 -4.22 1.93 -19.20
C LYS A 136 -5.41 2.61 -18.54
N SER A 137 -5.56 2.47 -17.22
CA SER A 137 -6.49 3.33 -16.48
C SER A 137 -5.77 4.60 -16.05
N VAL A 138 -6.46 5.73 -16.20
CA VAL A 138 -5.95 7.04 -15.77
C VAL A 138 -6.36 7.25 -14.31
N LEU A 139 -5.39 7.24 -13.41
CA LEU A 139 -5.58 7.57 -12.00
C LEU A 139 -5.03 8.98 -11.75
N THR A 140 -5.68 9.72 -10.87
CA THR A 140 -5.17 11.01 -10.39
C THR A 140 -5.27 11.03 -8.87
N TYR A 141 -4.17 11.30 -8.19
CA TYR A 141 -4.14 11.45 -6.73
C TYR A 141 -3.10 12.51 -6.33
N VAL A 142 -3.40 13.20 -5.23
CA VAL A 142 -2.54 14.21 -4.61
C VAL A 142 -2.44 13.83 -3.14
N ILE A 143 -1.26 13.41 -2.70
CA ILE A 143 -1.06 12.88 -1.34
C ILE A 143 -0.05 13.78 -0.61
N PRO A 144 -0.44 14.45 0.47
CA PRO A 144 0.50 15.12 1.35
C PRO A 144 1.51 14.12 1.92
N HIS A 145 2.80 14.35 1.69
CA HIS A 145 3.88 13.48 2.15
C HIS A 145 4.35 13.88 3.56
N ASP A 146 4.59 15.17 3.73
CA ASP A 146 4.88 15.85 4.98
C ASP A 146 4.48 17.34 4.86
N GLU A 147 5.00 18.22 5.72
CA GLU A 147 4.66 19.65 5.72
C GLU A 147 5.16 20.40 4.46
N GLU A 148 6.16 19.87 3.76
CA GLU A 148 6.83 20.56 2.63
C GLU A 148 6.62 19.86 1.28
N GLU A 149 6.31 18.56 1.28
CA GLU A 149 6.26 17.74 0.08
C GLU A 149 4.87 17.13 -0.18
N VAL A 150 4.51 17.04 -1.46
CA VAL A 150 3.31 16.38 -1.96
C VAL A 150 3.71 15.38 -3.04
N ILE A 151 3.10 14.19 -3.00
CA ILE A 151 3.19 13.20 -4.07
C ILE A 151 2.04 13.39 -5.04
N LEU A 152 2.39 13.60 -6.31
CA LEU A 152 1.45 13.65 -7.42
C LEU A 152 1.46 12.33 -8.19
N GLY A 153 0.28 11.81 -8.49
CA GLY A 153 0.13 10.65 -9.35
C GLY A 153 -1.15 10.68 -10.18
N GLY A 154 -1.37 9.71 -11.06
CA GLY A 154 -0.51 8.57 -11.27
C GLY A 154 -0.72 7.88 -12.62
N THR A 155 -0.19 6.67 -12.67
CA THR A 155 -0.39 5.71 -13.76
C THR A 155 -0.70 4.34 -13.16
N TYR A 156 -1.43 3.54 -13.94
CA TYR A 156 -1.62 2.13 -13.67
C TYR A 156 -1.49 1.37 -14.99
N GLU A 157 -0.35 0.73 -15.17
CA GLU A 157 0.02 0.05 -16.42
C GLU A 157 0.30 -1.42 -16.13
N GLU A 158 -0.66 -2.26 -16.45
CA GLU A 158 -0.51 -3.71 -16.27
C GLU A 158 0.59 -4.25 -17.17
N ASN A 159 1.43 -5.14 -16.61
CA ASN A 159 2.54 -5.80 -17.32
C ASN A 159 3.62 -4.85 -17.89
N ASN A 160 3.67 -3.59 -17.46
CA ASN A 160 4.81 -2.71 -17.70
C ASN A 160 5.83 -2.87 -16.56
N TYR A 161 7.07 -3.26 -16.91
CA TYR A 161 8.18 -3.46 -15.98
C TYR A 161 9.29 -2.44 -16.13
N SER A 162 9.11 -1.44 -17.00
CA SER A 162 10.07 -0.35 -17.10
C SER A 162 10.12 0.39 -15.77
N THR A 163 11.34 0.65 -15.33
CA THR A 163 11.63 1.53 -14.19
C THR A 163 12.02 2.93 -14.66
N ASP A 164 11.94 3.19 -15.96
CA ASP A 164 12.30 4.48 -16.56
C ASP A 164 11.16 5.48 -16.39
N VAL A 165 11.54 6.73 -16.18
CA VAL A 165 10.59 7.84 -16.06
C VAL A 165 10.05 8.19 -17.45
N ASP A 166 8.72 8.09 -17.63
CA ASP A 166 8.00 8.69 -18.75
C ASP A 166 7.67 10.15 -18.43
N TYR A 167 8.46 11.07 -18.96
CA TYR A 167 8.29 12.51 -18.73
C TYR A 167 7.00 13.07 -19.33
N ASP A 168 6.49 12.49 -20.41
CA ASP A 168 5.21 12.91 -20.98
C ASP A 168 4.06 12.49 -20.05
N ALA A 169 4.15 11.29 -19.45
CA ALA A 169 3.21 10.86 -18.42
C ALA A 169 3.29 11.75 -17.18
N ALA A 170 4.50 12.13 -16.75
CA ALA A 170 4.69 13.04 -15.63
C ALA A 170 4.06 14.42 -15.88
N ALA A 171 4.24 15.00 -17.08
CA ALA A 171 3.59 16.25 -17.46
C ALA A 171 2.05 16.13 -17.43
N ARG A 172 1.49 15.03 -17.95
CA ARG A 172 0.05 14.76 -17.87
C ARG A 172 -0.44 14.59 -16.43
N ILE A 173 0.35 13.97 -15.55
CA ILE A 173 0.01 13.82 -14.12
C ILE A 173 -0.09 15.20 -13.46
N ILE A 174 0.92 16.05 -13.65
CA ILE A 174 0.95 17.41 -13.08
C ILE A 174 -0.29 18.20 -13.55
N GLN A 175 -0.59 18.16 -14.85
CA GLN A 175 -1.76 18.85 -15.40
C GLN A 175 -3.07 18.40 -14.74
N ARG A 176 -3.28 17.09 -14.59
CA ARG A 176 -4.50 16.57 -13.94
C ARG A 176 -4.56 16.91 -12.46
N CYS A 177 -3.43 16.85 -11.75
CA CYS A 177 -3.39 17.20 -10.33
C CYS A 177 -3.72 18.68 -10.10
N LEU A 178 -3.16 19.59 -10.91
CA LEU A 178 -3.47 21.03 -10.84
C LEU A 178 -4.91 21.35 -11.25
N ALA A 179 -5.54 20.53 -12.11
CA ALA A 179 -6.94 20.69 -12.45
C ALA A 179 -7.87 20.36 -11.26
N ILE A 180 -7.50 19.39 -10.42
CA ILE A 180 -8.30 18.97 -9.25
C ILE A 180 -7.97 19.83 -8.02
N CYS A 181 -6.69 20.13 -7.80
CA CYS A 181 -6.20 20.90 -6.66
C CYS A 181 -5.36 22.08 -7.16
N PRO A 182 -6.00 23.16 -7.65
CA PRO A 182 -5.29 24.31 -8.24
C PRO A 182 -4.42 25.06 -7.21
N ASP A 183 -4.80 25.01 -5.93
CA ASP A 183 -4.07 25.66 -4.83
C ASP A 183 -2.69 25.02 -4.55
N LEU A 184 -2.39 23.86 -5.16
CA LEU A 184 -1.03 23.30 -5.15
C LEU A 184 0.00 24.22 -5.79
N LEU A 185 -0.39 25.06 -6.76
CA LEU A 185 0.49 26.03 -7.40
C LEU A 185 0.38 27.37 -6.68
N PRO A 186 1.42 27.82 -5.96
CA PRO A 186 1.42 29.14 -5.34
C PRO A 186 1.18 30.24 -6.37
N LYS A 187 0.40 31.27 -6.01
CA LYS A 187 -0.02 32.34 -6.93
C LYS A 187 1.14 33.14 -7.53
N ASP A 188 2.28 33.13 -6.86
CA ASP A 188 3.53 33.78 -7.26
C ASP A 188 4.45 32.88 -8.11
N GLN A 189 4.04 31.63 -8.38
CA GLN A 189 4.80 30.67 -9.17
C GLN A 189 4.09 30.34 -10.49
N ALA A 190 4.89 30.23 -11.57
CA ALA A 190 4.38 29.83 -12.89
C ALA A 190 4.25 28.31 -13.04
N GLN A 191 4.97 27.53 -12.24
CA GLN A 191 5.01 26.08 -12.28
C GLN A 191 5.40 25.50 -10.92
N LEU A 192 5.06 24.23 -10.69
CA LEU A 192 5.47 23.52 -9.48
C LEU A 192 6.99 23.31 -9.44
N THR A 193 7.57 23.42 -8.24
CA THR A 193 8.95 23.02 -8.01
C THR A 193 9.03 21.50 -7.88
N ILE A 194 9.55 20.82 -8.90
CA ILE A 194 9.64 19.36 -8.92
C ILE A 194 10.90 18.90 -8.18
N LYS A 195 10.72 18.15 -7.08
CA LYS A 195 11.81 17.57 -6.27
C LYS A 195 12.39 16.29 -6.89
N GLY A 196 11.58 15.52 -7.61
CA GLY A 196 12.01 14.29 -8.26
C GLY A 196 10.86 13.56 -8.96
N TYR A 197 11.22 12.51 -9.69
CA TYR A 197 10.29 11.59 -10.35
C TYR A 197 10.54 10.18 -9.84
N GLY A 198 9.48 9.39 -9.65
CA GLY A 198 9.58 8.02 -9.15
C GLY A 198 8.68 7.07 -9.92
N VAL A 199 9.18 5.86 -10.17
CA VAL A 199 8.44 4.75 -10.80
C VAL A 199 8.49 3.55 -9.86
N GLY A 200 7.34 2.93 -9.62
CA GLY A 200 7.22 1.78 -8.73
C GLY A 200 6.35 0.68 -9.32
N LEU A 201 6.75 -0.57 -9.11
CA LEU A 201 6.02 -1.74 -9.59
C LEU A 201 5.11 -2.28 -8.49
N ARG A 202 3.79 -2.13 -8.67
CA ARG A 202 2.81 -2.71 -7.73
C ARG A 202 2.83 -4.24 -7.81
N PRO A 203 3.00 -4.97 -6.69
CA PRO A 203 3.04 -6.44 -6.68
C PRO A 203 1.63 -7.04 -6.80
N CYS A 204 0.92 -6.77 -7.89
CA CYS A 204 -0.40 -7.34 -8.13
C CYS A 204 -0.31 -8.84 -8.42
N ARG A 205 -1.23 -9.64 -7.87
CA ARG A 205 -1.28 -11.10 -8.05
C ARG A 205 -2.65 -11.55 -8.55
N LYS A 206 -2.67 -12.49 -9.51
CA LYS A 206 -3.90 -13.19 -9.89
C LYS A 206 -4.38 -14.03 -8.70
N GLY A 207 -5.66 -13.92 -8.37
CA GLY A 207 -6.24 -14.53 -7.17
C GLY A 207 -6.09 -13.68 -5.90
N GLY A 208 -5.69 -12.41 -6.03
CA GLY A 208 -5.61 -11.47 -4.90
C GLY A 208 -4.41 -11.72 -3.99
N VAL A 209 -4.40 -11.09 -2.82
CA VAL A 209 -3.34 -11.26 -1.82
C VAL A 209 -3.21 -12.75 -1.43
N ARG A 210 -1.99 -13.26 -1.28
CA ARG A 210 -1.75 -14.58 -0.69
C ARG A 210 -1.29 -14.39 0.75
N VAL A 211 -2.14 -14.79 1.68
CA VAL A 211 -1.85 -14.83 3.12
C VAL A 211 -2.23 -16.21 3.65
N ASP A 212 -1.30 -17.16 3.56
CA ASP A 212 -1.49 -18.54 3.97
C ASP A 212 -0.18 -19.15 4.48
N ALA A 213 -0.21 -20.40 4.94
CA ALA A 213 1.00 -21.11 5.31
C ALA A 213 0.93 -22.60 4.91
N GLU A 214 2.10 -23.19 4.69
CA GLU A 214 2.25 -24.59 4.29
C GLU A 214 3.49 -25.22 4.93
N TRP A 215 3.40 -26.52 5.23
CA TRP A 215 4.57 -27.31 5.64
C TRP A 215 5.27 -27.83 4.40
N ILE A 216 6.58 -27.59 4.29
CA ILE A 216 7.44 -28.23 3.29
C ILE A 216 8.48 -29.10 3.98
N THR A 217 9.01 -30.10 3.28
CA THR A 217 10.23 -30.79 3.69
C THR A 217 11.40 -30.20 2.93
N SER A 218 12.34 -29.57 3.62
CA SER A 218 13.56 -29.08 2.99
C SER A 218 14.50 -30.25 2.71
N GLU A 219 14.74 -30.56 1.43
CA GLU A 219 15.67 -31.63 1.03
C GLU A 219 17.10 -31.34 1.51
N LYS A 220 17.49 -30.05 1.54
CA LYS A 220 18.83 -29.59 1.94
C LYS A 220 19.20 -29.99 3.37
N ILE A 221 18.23 -29.98 4.28
CA ILE A 221 18.44 -30.21 5.72
C ILE A 221 17.59 -31.37 6.27
N SER A 222 16.84 -32.05 5.41
CA SER A 222 15.92 -33.16 5.75
C SER A 222 14.99 -32.84 6.94
N LYS A 223 14.48 -31.60 6.99
CA LYS A 223 13.67 -31.07 8.09
C LYS A 223 12.37 -30.47 7.55
N LYS A 224 11.27 -30.63 8.30
CA LYS A 224 10.02 -29.91 8.03
C LYS A 224 10.19 -28.43 8.38
N ILE A 225 9.78 -27.56 7.46
CA ILE A 225 9.81 -26.10 7.61
C ILE A 225 8.42 -25.56 7.36
N LEU A 226 7.95 -24.70 8.25
CA LEU A 226 6.69 -23.99 8.04
C LEU A 226 6.98 -22.73 7.22
N ILE A 227 6.35 -22.63 6.05
CA ILE A 227 6.45 -21.44 5.20
C ILE A 227 5.14 -20.66 5.33
N GLY A 228 5.22 -19.44 5.83
CA GLY A 228 4.16 -18.45 5.71
C GLY A 228 4.35 -17.61 4.45
N HIS A 229 3.27 -17.34 3.72
CA HIS A 229 3.26 -16.47 2.55
C HIS A 229 2.46 -15.22 2.87
N ASN A 230 3.04 -14.05 2.59
CA ASN A 230 2.35 -12.76 2.72
C ASN A 230 2.82 -11.82 1.59
N TYR A 231 2.22 -11.97 0.41
CA TYR A 231 2.59 -11.21 -0.78
C TYR A 231 1.40 -11.02 -1.73
N GLY A 232 1.58 -10.16 -2.73
CA GLY A 232 0.53 -9.93 -3.75
C GLY A 232 -0.42 -8.76 -3.44
N HIS A 233 -0.01 -7.81 -2.59
CA HIS A 233 -0.86 -6.71 -2.11
C HIS A 233 -1.18 -5.62 -3.14
N GLY A 234 -0.62 -5.67 -4.34
CA GLY A 234 -0.87 -4.66 -5.38
C GLY A 234 -0.62 -3.23 -4.88
N GLY A 235 -1.59 -2.33 -5.08
CA GLY A 235 -1.52 -0.94 -4.61
C GLY A 235 -1.83 -0.73 -3.12
N ALA A 236 -2.36 -1.74 -2.42
CA ALA A 236 -2.90 -1.64 -1.06
C ALA A 236 -1.95 -2.22 0.01
N GLY A 237 -0.64 -2.22 -0.26
CA GLY A 237 0.36 -2.84 0.62
C GLY A 237 0.41 -2.25 2.02
N PHE A 238 0.38 -0.92 2.14
CA PHE A 238 0.33 -0.25 3.44
C PHE A 238 -1.05 -0.38 4.09
N GLU A 239 -2.11 -0.22 3.31
CA GLU A 239 -3.50 -0.26 3.75
C GLU A 239 -3.90 -1.60 4.37
N SER A 240 -3.37 -2.72 3.86
CA SER A 240 -3.66 -4.07 4.37
C SER A 240 -2.59 -4.64 5.31
N SER A 241 -1.50 -3.92 5.54
CA SER A 241 -0.24 -4.46 6.11
C SER A 241 -0.40 -5.15 7.47
N TYR A 242 -0.97 -4.45 8.46
CA TYR A 242 -1.04 -4.93 9.85
C TYR A 242 -2.04 -6.09 9.98
N GLY A 243 -3.20 -5.96 9.34
CA GLY A 243 -4.23 -7.00 9.32
C GLY A 243 -3.76 -8.28 8.63
N ALA A 244 -3.07 -8.16 7.50
CA ALA A 244 -2.48 -9.32 6.81
C ALA A 244 -1.41 -10.01 7.66
N ALA A 245 -0.54 -9.24 8.33
CA ALA A 245 0.46 -9.79 9.24
C ALA A 245 -0.19 -10.54 10.42
N ASN A 246 -1.21 -9.96 11.06
CA ASN A 246 -1.95 -10.61 12.14
C ASN A 246 -2.64 -11.89 11.67
N HIS A 247 -3.23 -11.87 10.47
CA HIS A 247 -3.87 -13.04 9.89
C HIS A 247 -2.85 -14.17 9.67
N LEU A 248 -1.70 -13.88 9.07
CA LEU A 248 -0.66 -14.90 8.89
C LEU A 248 -0.21 -15.50 10.23
N ILE A 249 0.00 -14.66 11.25
CA ILE A 249 0.35 -15.14 12.59
C ILE A 249 -0.72 -16.09 13.15
N LYS A 250 -2.02 -15.76 12.98
CA LYS A 250 -3.13 -16.62 13.41
C LYS A 250 -3.11 -17.98 12.68
N VAL A 251 -2.95 -17.97 11.36
CA VAL A 251 -2.87 -19.19 10.53
C VAL A 251 -1.70 -20.08 10.99
N MET A 252 -0.51 -19.51 11.10
CA MET A 252 0.69 -20.27 11.47
C MET A 252 0.63 -20.82 12.89
N LYS A 253 0.09 -20.06 13.85
CA LYS A 253 -0.13 -20.55 15.22
C LYS A 253 -1.07 -21.75 15.24
N GLY A 254 -2.13 -21.75 14.43
CA GLY A 254 -3.02 -22.91 14.28
C GLY A 254 -2.23 -24.15 13.86
N MET A 255 -1.43 -24.03 12.80
CA MET A 255 -0.62 -25.14 12.28
C MET A 255 0.47 -25.64 13.23
N LEU A 256 0.99 -24.77 14.10
CA LEU A 256 1.99 -25.15 15.12
C LEU A 256 1.35 -25.85 16.32
N ASN A 257 0.09 -25.55 16.65
CA ASN A 257 -0.64 -26.18 17.75
C ASN A 257 -1.17 -27.58 17.37
N ASP A 258 -1.27 -27.88 16.08
CA ASP A 258 -1.71 -29.17 15.55
C ASP A 258 -0.56 -30.21 15.46
N LEU A 259 0.65 -29.86 15.92
CA LEU A 259 1.83 -30.74 16.05
C LEU A 259 1.88 -31.44 17.40
#